data_AF-A0AAW5KSF0-F1
#
_entry.id   AF-A0AAW5KSF0-F1
#
_cell.length_a   1.000
_cell.length_b   1.000
_cell.length_c   1.000
_cell.angle_alpha   90.00
_cell.angle_beta   90.00
_cell.angle_gamma   90.00
#
_symmetry.space_group_name_H-M   'P 1'
#
loop_
_entity.id
_entity.type
_entity.pdbx_description
1 polymer ?
#
loop_
_entity_poly.entity_id
_entity_poly.type
_entity_poly.pdbx_seq_one_letter_code
_entity_poly.pdbx_strand_id
1 'polypeptide(L)'
;MYQHDHQYRCTIIRGKSQKEIDDLLPAYALIISDICPCSKDTFDIQFNEKLKKYLPADKQMDKTLNNHRTEIAGKLFGMYYASSQDDDAIVYPSERTLKYLEDNDQPAFFKDVCYKMQFPNGMSKPKNALEVIRSDVSIRQYCYLLKVLILAKYSSITLTKSDIGYYILNNLDVLQRKATPAEVIEQIIKDRKNNIKRKVHTEGKASSYDVQHINEQINYLELANLIIIDEQDVAINPNEMETIELFAEEYNSDPMFDCSLYDLDSIDGRKEFSQAWNEYFASLSSVSEKFATSLAALKPATEEKTDTKKQSTLTNKVALGDEGEEFIYEYEKKRVAAFNARLANKVIALGKQKGLGYDIQSVIAELGDMAEFVKYIEVKSTKRVTAPDVDSTTWFDTLNITRNEYIAAQQHGEFYAIYRVYFTRGGVTVFVINNFWSKYKDKKLEVTPLTYRVDFSSIAVDSVLDTSIGG
;
A
#
# COMPACT_ATOMS: atom_id res chain seq x y z
N MET A 1 -11.18 -9.22 -35.58
CA MET A 1 -9.82 -9.70 -35.88
C MET A 1 -8.87 -8.64 -35.40
N TYR A 2 -8.21 -8.95 -34.28
CA TYR A 2 -7.20 -8.14 -33.62
C TYR A 2 -6.04 -7.74 -34.55
N GLN A 3 -5.72 -6.43 -34.61
CA GLN A 3 -4.59 -5.88 -35.35
C GLN A 3 -3.48 -5.46 -34.37
N HIS A 4 -2.48 -6.33 -34.21
CA HIS A 4 -1.43 -6.16 -33.21
C HIS A 4 -0.46 -4.99 -33.53
N ASP A 5 -0.39 -4.55 -34.77
CA ASP A 5 0.44 -3.44 -35.25
C ASP A 5 -0.17 -2.06 -35.03
N HIS A 6 -1.45 -1.98 -34.65
CA HIS A 6 -2.09 -0.76 -34.18
C HIS A 6 -1.56 -0.35 -32.81
N GLN A 7 -0.45 0.38 -32.80
CA GLN A 7 0.23 0.80 -31.58
C GLN A 7 -0.20 2.21 -31.17
N TYR A 8 -0.52 2.39 -29.88
CA TYR A 8 -0.92 3.66 -29.28
C TYR A 8 -0.32 3.81 -27.88
N ARG A 9 0.43 4.89 -27.67
CA ARG A 9 1.12 5.15 -26.41
C ARG A 9 0.20 5.78 -25.39
N CYS A 10 -0.43 4.95 -24.55
CA CYS A 10 -1.31 5.39 -23.47
C CYS A 10 -0.56 5.39 -22.12
N THR A 11 -0.26 6.59 -21.60
CA THR A 11 0.58 6.71 -20.40
C THR A 11 -0.19 6.95 -19.12
N ILE A 12 0.31 6.40 -18.02
CA ILE A 12 0.04 6.84 -16.66
C ILE A 12 1.03 7.92 -16.20
N ILE A 13 0.76 8.52 -15.04
CA ILE A 13 1.73 9.37 -14.33
C ILE A 13 2.98 8.55 -14.01
N ARG A 14 4.15 9.16 -14.24
CA ARG A 14 5.43 8.50 -13.98
C ARG A 14 5.65 8.33 -12.47
N GLY A 15 5.75 7.07 -12.04
CA GLY A 15 6.02 6.72 -10.65
C GLY A 15 7.48 6.95 -10.22
N LYS A 16 7.74 6.71 -8.94
CA LYS A 16 9.09 6.45 -8.41
C LYS A 16 9.40 4.96 -8.50
N SER A 17 10.58 4.54 -8.06
CA SER A 17 10.89 3.11 -7.98
C SER A 17 9.85 2.39 -7.11
N GLN A 18 9.57 1.12 -7.42
CA GLN A 18 8.59 0.32 -6.69
C GLN A 18 8.88 0.27 -5.19
N LYS A 19 10.15 0.06 -4.80
CA LYS A 19 10.60 0.08 -3.40
C LYS A 19 10.39 1.44 -2.74
N GLU A 20 10.73 2.54 -3.43
CA GLU A 20 10.52 3.90 -2.91
C GLU A 20 9.03 4.22 -2.72
N ILE A 21 8.17 3.75 -3.62
CA ILE A 21 6.71 3.83 -3.44
C ILE A 21 6.27 3.03 -2.22
N ASP A 22 6.77 1.79 -2.11
CA ASP A 22 6.38 0.88 -1.05
C ASP A 22 6.78 1.43 0.34
N ASP A 23 7.95 2.07 0.42
CA ASP A 23 8.51 2.67 1.64
C ASP A 23 7.88 4.04 2.00
N LEU A 24 7.44 4.85 1.02
CA LEU A 24 6.89 6.19 1.29
C LEU A 24 5.37 6.21 1.51
N LEU A 25 4.66 5.13 1.17
CA LEU A 25 3.21 5.06 1.36
C LEU A 25 2.77 5.34 2.81
N PRO A 26 3.39 4.75 3.86
CA PRO A 26 3.08 5.10 5.25
C PRO A 26 3.24 6.60 5.52
N ALA A 27 4.35 7.18 5.06
CA ALA A 27 4.66 8.59 5.27
C ALA A 27 3.58 9.51 4.66
N TYR A 28 3.13 9.25 3.44
CA TYR A 28 2.06 10.04 2.82
C TYR A 28 0.76 9.97 3.62
N ALA A 29 0.34 8.75 4.00
CA ALA A 29 -0.91 8.56 4.71
C ALA A 29 -0.94 9.33 6.04
N LEU A 30 0.18 9.29 6.78
CA LEU A 30 0.31 9.98 8.06
C LEU A 30 0.36 11.49 7.92
N ILE A 31 1.16 12.00 6.98
CA ILE A 31 1.22 13.44 6.71
C ILE A 31 -0.18 13.96 6.42
N ILE A 32 -0.92 13.28 5.54
CA ILE A 32 -2.27 13.67 5.16
C ILE A 32 -3.22 13.59 6.37
N SER A 33 -3.18 12.51 7.14
CA SER A 33 -4.04 12.36 8.32
C SER A 33 -3.75 13.37 9.43
N ASP A 34 -2.52 13.85 9.54
CA ASP A 34 -2.09 14.78 10.59
C ASP A 34 -2.45 16.23 10.25
N ILE A 35 -2.38 16.61 8.97
CA ILE A 35 -2.61 18.00 8.55
C ILE A 35 -4.02 18.26 8.04
N CYS A 36 -4.75 17.24 7.58
CA CYS A 36 -6.10 17.41 7.04
C CYS A 36 -7.19 17.21 8.11
N PRO A 37 -8.34 17.90 8.01
CA PRO A 37 -8.68 18.88 6.98
C PRO A 37 -8.00 20.25 7.19
N CYS A 38 -7.50 20.87 6.13
CA CYS A 38 -6.91 22.23 6.16
C CYS A 38 -7.07 22.95 4.81
N SER A 39 -6.79 24.26 4.77
CA SER A 39 -6.79 24.99 3.50
C SER A 39 -5.69 24.48 2.56
N LYS A 40 -5.91 24.61 1.25
CA LYS A 40 -4.96 24.20 0.21
C LYS A 40 -3.56 24.80 0.38
N ASP A 41 -3.47 26.09 0.69
CA ASP A 41 -2.18 26.74 0.95
C ASP A 41 -1.45 26.13 2.15
N THR A 42 -2.19 25.85 3.22
CA THR A 42 -1.64 25.21 4.42
C THR A 42 -1.18 23.79 4.11
N PHE A 43 -1.99 23.03 3.36
CA PHE A 43 -1.67 21.67 2.94
C PHE A 43 -0.38 21.64 2.13
N ASP A 44 -0.24 22.51 1.14
CA ASP A 44 0.91 22.54 0.23
C ASP A 44 2.23 22.79 0.99
N ILE A 45 2.22 23.71 1.94
CA ILE A 45 3.38 24.04 2.78
C ILE A 45 3.67 22.89 3.76
N GLN A 46 2.67 22.48 4.56
CA GLN A 46 2.90 21.53 5.64
C GLN A 46 3.21 20.12 5.12
N PHE A 47 2.60 19.70 4.02
CA PHE A 47 2.90 18.41 3.40
C PHE A 47 4.35 18.35 2.97
N ASN A 48 4.85 19.39 2.28
CA ASN A 48 6.23 19.45 1.82
C ASN A 48 7.22 19.49 2.99
N GLU A 49 6.96 20.32 4.00
CA GLU A 49 7.81 20.42 5.19
C GLU A 49 7.92 19.08 5.93
N LYS A 50 6.80 18.36 6.09
CA LYS A 50 6.82 17.03 6.73
C LYS A 50 7.48 15.98 5.84
N LEU A 51 7.26 16.02 4.52
CA LEU A 51 7.83 15.06 3.58
C LEU A 51 9.37 15.14 3.52
N LYS A 52 9.97 16.32 3.73
CA LYS A 52 11.43 16.50 3.77
C LYS A 52 12.11 15.52 4.74
N LYS A 53 11.46 15.22 5.88
CA LYS A 53 11.99 14.29 6.89
C LYS A 53 12.20 12.86 6.35
N TYR A 54 11.50 12.49 5.28
CA TYR A 54 11.49 11.13 4.73
C TYR A 54 12.28 10.99 3.42
N LEU A 55 12.90 12.08 2.96
CA LEU A 55 13.67 12.09 1.71
C LEU A 55 15.14 12.44 1.98
N PRO A 56 16.09 11.83 1.26
CA PRO A 56 17.48 12.29 1.21
C PRO A 56 17.60 13.77 0.89
N ALA A 57 18.65 14.42 1.41
CA ALA A 57 18.88 15.85 1.22
C ALA A 57 18.90 16.27 -0.27
N ASP A 58 19.43 15.44 -1.17
CA ASP A 58 19.46 15.68 -2.61
C ASP A 58 18.08 15.59 -3.29
N LYS A 59 17.10 14.95 -2.63
CA LYS A 59 15.70 14.83 -3.08
C LYS A 59 14.75 15.82 -2.41
N GLN A 60 15.22 16.68 -1.50
CA GLN A 60 14.39 17.67 -0.77
C GLN A 60 14.13 18.98 -1.53
N MET A 61 14.38 19.03 -2.84
CA MET A 61 14.08 20.22 -3.65
C MET A 61 12.57 20.42 -3.82
N ASP A 62 12.11 21.68 -3.84
CA ASP A 62 10.68 22.03 -3.94
C ASP A 62 9.96 21.34 -5.10
N LYS A 63 10.59 21.28 -6.27
CA LYS A 63 10.03 20.59 -7.44
C LYS A 63 9.77 19.09 -7.16
N THR A 64 10.70 18.42 -6.48
CA THR A 64 10.57 17.01 -6.16
C THR A 64 9.46 16.79 -5.14
N LEU A 65 9.42 17.60 -4.08
CA LEU A 65 8.38 17.56 -3.04
C LEU A 65 6.99 17.80 -3.64
N ASN A 66 6.85 18.84 -4.48
CA ASN A 66 5.60 19.15 -5.18
C ASN A 66 5.15 18.00 -6.08
N ASN A 67 6.07 17.31 -6.76
CA ASN A 67 5.72 16.14 -7.58
C ASN A 67 5.26 14.96 -6.70
N HIS A 68 5.89 14.70 -5.55
CA HIS A 68 5.41 13.68 -4.63
C HIS A 68 4.00 14.01 -4.11
N ARG A 69 3.74 15.25 -3.71
CA ARG A 69 2.43 15.72 -3.27
C ARG A 69 1.37 15.57 -4.36
N THR A 70 1.60 16.20 -5.51
CA THR A 70 0.57 16.36 -6.54
C THR A 70 0.43 15.16 -7.48
N GLU A 71 1.54 14.57 -7.93
CA GLU A 71 1.51 13.48 -8.91
C GLU A 71 1.31 12.12 -8.24
N ILE A 72 2.03 11.84 -7.15
CA ILE A 72 2.01 10.52 -6.50
C ILE A 72 0.88 10.43 -5.49
N ALA A 73 0.96 11.17 -4.38
CA ALA A 73 -0.03 11.10 -3.31
C ALA A 73 -1.41 11.56 -3.79
N GLY A 74 -1.47 12.68 -4.54
CA GLY A 74 -2.71 13.22 -5.09
C GLY A 74 -3.27 12.37 -6.24
N LYS A 75 -2.66 12.44 -7.42
CA LYS A 75 -3.28 11.93 -8.65
C LYS A 75 -3.19 10.42 -8.84
N LEU A 76 -2.01 9.84 -8.63
CA LEU A 76 -1.77 8.42 -8.91
C LEU A 76 -2.37 7.52 -7.83
N PHE A 77 -2.29 7.94 -6.57
CA PHE A 77 -2.77 7.16 -5.41
C PHE A 77 -4.12 7.64 -4.87
N GLY A 78 -4.57 8.85 -5.22
CA GLY A 78 -5.86 9.37 -4.75
C GLY A 78 -5.94 9.48 -3.23
N MET A 79 -4.86 9.86 -2.55
CA MET A 79 -4.77 9.83 -1.08
C MET A 79 -5.44 11.02 -0.39
N TYR A 80 -5.72 12.08 -1.13
CA TYR A 80 -6.44 13.25 -0.65
C TYR A 80 -7.25 13.84 -1.80
N TYR A 81 -8.23 14.68 -1.46
CA TYR A 81 -8.97 15.47 -2.44
C TYR A 81 -9.24 16.87 -1.89
N ALA A 82 -9.42 17.83 -2.79
CA ALA A 82 -9.82 19.20 -2.44
C ALA A 82 -11.33 19.36 -2.65
N SER A 83 -12.01 20.14 -1.81
CA SER A 83 -13.44 20.40 -1.91
C SER A 83 -13.86 21.14 -3.18
N SER A 84 -12.93 21.87 -3.80
CA SER A 84 -13.12 22.58 -5.07
C SER A 84 -11.77 22.80 -5.75
N GLN A 85 -11.79 23.43 -6.93
CA GLN A 85 -10.59 23.82 -7.67
C GLN A 85 -10.08 25.23 -7.30
N ASP A 86 -10.76 25.92 -6.38
CA ASP A 86 -10.45 27.29 -6.00
C ASP A 86 -9.33 27.37 -4.95
N ASP A 87 -8.86 28.57 -4.65
CA ASP A 87 -7.73 28.79 -3.73
C ASP A 87 -8.15 28.65 -2.26
N ASP A 88 -9.44 28.86 -1.95
CA ASP A 88 -10.03 28.68 -0.62
C ASP A 88 -10.46 27.22 -0.34
N ALA A 89 -10.14 26.29 -1.25
CA ALA A 89 -10.47 24.88 -1.11
C ALA A 89 -9.89 24.26 0.16
N ILE A 90 -10.69 23.41 0.81
CA ILE A 90 -10.26 22.59 1.93
C ILE A 90 -9.83 21.22 1.40
N VAL A 91 -8.67 20.75 1.84
CA VAL A 91 -8.10 19.45 1.48
C VAL A 91 -8.45 18.44 2.57
N TYR A 92 -8.99 17.29 2.16
CA TYR A 92 -9.44 16.20 3.04
C TYR A 92 -8.66 14.92 2.78
N PRO A 93 -8.48 14.05 3.79
CA PRO A 93 -8.00 12.69 3.55
C PRO A 93 -9.03 11.92 2.72
N SER A 94 -8.54 11.12 1.78
CA SER A 94 -9.40 10.22 1.00
C SER A 94 -9.90 9.03 1.84
N GLU A 95 -10.99 8.40 1.42
CA GLU A 95 -11.46 7.14 2.03
C GLU A 95 -10.38 6.05 1.94
N ARG A 96 -9.63 6.02 0.83
CA ARG A 96 -8.53 5.06 0.64
C ARG A 96 -7.41 5.25 1.67
N THR A 97 -7.04 6.50 1.97
CA THR A 97 -6.04 6.81 3.00
C THR A 97 -6.51 6.40 4.38
N LEU A 98 -7.77 6.69 4.71
CA LEU A 98 -8.35 6.31 5.99
C LEU A 98 -8.39 4.79 6.17
N LYS A 99 -8.81 4.06 5.12
CA LYS A 99 -8.81 2.59 5.12
C LYS A 99 -7.41 2.01 5.34
N TYR A 100 -6.41 2.54 4.63
CA TYR A 100 -5.03 2.09 4.79
C TYR A 100 -4.47 2.33 6.20
N LEU A 101 -4.76 3.49 6.81
CA LEU A 101 -4.37 3.77 8.20
C LEU A 101 -5.07 2.85 9.21
N GLU A 102 -6.27 2.39 8.87
CA GLU A 102 -7.01 1.43 9.67
C GLU A 102 -6.38 0.03 9.61
N ASP A 103 -6.18 -0.52 8.41
CA ASP A 103 -5.83 -1.93 8.22
C ASP A 103 -4.32 -2.22 8.04
N ASN A 104 -3.52 -1.23 7.64
CA ASN A 104 -2.11 -1.37 7.29
C ASN A 104 -1.86 -2.48 6.25
N ASP A 105 -2.81 -2.66 5.31
CA ASP A 105 -2.77 -3.63 4.21
C ASP A 105 -2.40 -2.92 2.90
N GLN A 106 -1.10 -2.86 2.65
CA GLN A 106 -0.56 -2.16 1.48
C GLN A 106 -0.97 -2.80 0.15
N PRO A 107 -1.00 -4.14 -0.02
CA PRO A 107 -1.52 -4.71 -1.26
C PRO A 107 -3.01 -4.43 -1.46
N ALA A 108 -3.84 -4.37 -0.40
CA ALA A 108 -5.24 -3.97 -0.52
C ALA A 108 -5.40 -2.53 -1.02
N PHE A 109 -4.54 -1.61 -0.56
CA PHE A 109 -4.49 -0.24 -1.10
C PHE A 109 -4.24 -0.25 -2.62
N PHE A 110 -3.24 -0.99 -3.09
CA PHE A 110 -2.93 -1.05 -4.52
C PHE A 110 -3.95 -1.83 -5.33
N LYS A 111 -4.65 -2.82 -4.77
CA LYS A 111 -5.80 -3.48 -5.40
C LYS A 111 -6.89 -2.46 -5.70
N ASP A 112 -7.28 -1.61 -4.74
CA ASP A 112 -8.30 -0.58 -4.99
C ASP A 112 -7.85 0.46 -6.05
N VAL A 113 -6.59 0.92 -5.98
CA VAL A 113 -5.99 1.78 -7.01
C VAL A 113 -6.07 1.14 -8.39
N CYS A 114 -5.65 -0.12 -8.54
CA CYS A 114 -5.69 -0.83 -9.81
C CYS A 114 -7.12 -1.10 -10.28
N TYR A 115 -8.05 -1.39 -9.37
CA TYR A 115 -9.43 -1.70 -9.75
C TYR A 115 -10.16 -0.50 -10.35
N LYS A 116 -9.92 0.70 -9.80
CA LYS A 116 -10.54 1.96 -10.24
C LYS A 116 -9.81 2.62 -11.40
N MET A 117 -8.55 2.26 -11.65
CA MET A 117 -7.79 2.84 -12.75
C MET A 117 -8.36 2.40 -14.10
N GLN A 118 -8.44 3.37 -15.02
CA GLN A 118 -9.06 3.20 -16.33
C GLN A 118 -8.40 4.15 -17.33
N PHE A 119 -8.68 3.93 -18.62
CA PHE A 119 -8.49 4.94 -19.66
C PHE A 119 -9.80 5.17 -20.41
N PRO A 120 -10.21 6.42 -20.64
CA PRO A 120 -9.53 7.67 -20.25
C PRO A 120 -9.63 7.93 -18.74
N ASN A 121 -8.78 8.84 -18.23
CA ASN A 121 -8.77 9.25 -16.82
C ASN A 121 -8.35 10.71 -16.63
N GLY A 122 -8.62 11.25 -15.44
CA GLY A 122 -8.25 12.61 -15.03
C GLY A 122 -6.91 12.74 -14.29
N MET A 123 -6.06 11.71 -14.29
CA MET A 123 -4.72 11.80 -13.70
C MET A 123 -3.80 12.72 -14.54
N SER A 124 -3.92 12.60 -15.86
CA SER A 124 -3.18 13.44 -16.81
C SER A 124 -3.80 14.84 -16.95
N LYS A 125 -3.15 15.74 -17.68
CA LYS A 125 -3.76 17.05 -17.98
C LYS A 125 -5.05 16.83 -18.81
N PRO A 126 -6.12 17.60 -18.62
CA PRO A 126 -7.38 17.39 -19.35
C PRO A 126 -7.23 17.35 -20.88
N LYS A 127 -6.27 18.10 -21.46
CA LYS A 127 -5.94 18.03 -22.88
C LYS A 127 -5.50 16.62 -23.32
N ASN A 128 -4.70 15.94 -22.50
CA ASN A 128 -4.26 14.58 -22.80
C ASN A 128 -5.43 13.60 -22.69
N ALA A 129 -6.30 13.76 -21.68
CA ALA A 129 -7.52 12.97 -21.55
C ALA A 129 -8.41 13.14 -22.80
N LEU A 130 -8.53 14.36 -23.33
CA LEU A 130 -9.26 14.63 -24.58
C LEU A 130 -8.64 13.94 -25.81
N GLU A 131 -7.32 13.87 -25.92
CA GLU A 131 -6.65 13.11 -26.99
C GLU A 131 -6.91 11.60 -26.89
N VAL A 132 -6.97 11.07 -25.67
CA VAL A 132 -7.33 9.66 -25.40
C VAL A 132 -8.79 9.38 -25.76
N ILE A 133 -9.71 10.27 -25.36
CA ILE A 133 -11.14 10.19 -25.72
C ILE A 133 -11.33 10.23 -27.24
N ARG A 134 -10.68 11.16 -27.94
CA ARG A 134 -10.74 11.29 -29.42
C ARG A 134 -10.14 10.09 -30.15
N SER A 135 -9.38 9.25 -29.46
CA SER A 135 -8.84 8.00 -29.97
C SER A 135 -9.73 6.80 -29.67
N ASP A 136 -10.97 7.01 -29.20
CA ASP A 136 -11.95 6.00 -28.77
C ASP A 136 -11.43 5.01 -27.71
N VAL A 137 -10.37 5.37 -26.98
CA VAL A 137 -9.84 4.54 -25.90
C VAL A 137 -10.85 4.50 -24.76
N SER A 138 -11.19 3.30 -24.31
CA SER A 138 -12.19 3.04 -23.27
C SER A 138 -11.92 1.65 -22.69
N ILE A 139 -11.19 1.57 -21.58
CA ILE A 139 -10.76 0.29 -21.00
C ILE A 139 -10.51 0.37 -19.50
N ARG A 140 -10.79 -0.73 -18.80
CA ARG A 140 -10.26 -1.05 -17.46
C ARG A 140 -9.03 -1.97 -17.63
N GLN A 141 -7.87 -1.38 -17.90
CA GLN A 141 -6.71 -2.09 -18.45
C GLN A 141 -6.18 -3.21 -17.56
N TYR A 142 -6.28 -3.08 -16.24
CA TYR A 142 -5.83 -4.10 -15.30
C TYR A 142 -6.79 -5.31 -15.27
N CYS A 143 -8.09 -5.07 -15.39
CA CYS A 143 -9.09 -6.14 -15.54
C CYS A 143 -8.82 -6.95 -16.83
N TYR A 144 -8.55 -6.24 -17.93
CA TYR A 144 -8.16 -6.85 -19.20
C TYR A 144 -6.87 -7.67 -19.10
N LEU A 145 -5.81 -7.08 -18.54
CA LEU A 145 -4.52 -7.75 -18.41
C LEU A 145 -4.61 -9.02 -17.56
N LEU A 146 -5.30 -8.98 -16.43
CA LEU A 146 -5.48 -10.16 -15.57
C LEU A 146 -6.27 -11.26 -16.30
N LYS A 147 -7.29 -10.92 -17.10
CA LYS A 147 -7.99 -11.89 -17.94
C LYS A 147 -7.05 -12.55 -18.97
N VAL A 148 -6.17 -11.77 -19.60
CA VAL A 148 -5.16 -12.30 -20.53
C VAL A 148 -4.19 -13.25 -19.79
N LEU A 149 -3.70 -12.87 -18.61
CA LEU A 149 -2.78 -13.72 -17.84
C LEU A 149 -3.42 -15.02 -17.35
N ILE A 150 -4.71 -15.02 -17.01
CA ILE A 150 -5.48 -16.25 -16.73
C ILE A 150 -5.48 -17.18 -17.97
N LEU A 151 -5.80 -16.63 -19.16
CA LEU A 151 -5.81 -17.41 -20.40
C LEU A 151 -4.42 -17.90 -20.80
N ALA A 152 -3.38 -17.09 -20.55
CA ALA A 152 -1.99 -17.47 -20.76
C ALA A 152 -1.61 -18.69 -19.91
N LYS A 153 -1.98 -18.69 -18.62
CA LYS A 153 -1.80 -19.83 -17.72
C LYS A 153 -2.51 -21.08 -18.22
N TYR A 154 -3.78 -20.99 -18.64
CA TYR A 154 -4.51 -22.13 -19.22
C TYR A 154 -3.89 -22.65 -20.51
N SER A 155 -3.30 -21.75 -21.31
CA SER A 155 -2.59 -22.10 -22.54
C SER A 155 -1.15 -22.55 -22.29
N SER A 156 -0.72 -22.64 -21.03
CA SER A 156 0.65 -22.99 -20.63
C SER A 156 1.72 -22.11 -21.29
N ILE A 157 1.43 -20.81 -21.44
CA ILE A 157 2.38 -19.82 -21.92
C ILE A 157 2.64 -18.79 -20.82
N THR A 158 3.90 -18.43 -20.64
CA THR A 158 4.31 -17.30 -19.80
C THR A 158 4.42 -16.05 -20.65
N LEU A 159 3.96 -14.90 -20.17
CA LEU A 159 4.09 -13.63 -20.89
C LEU A 159 5.22 -12.81 -20.31
N THR A 160 6.00 -12.16 -21.17
CA THR A 160 7.03 -11.21 -20.74
C THR A 160 6.46 -9.80 -20.60
N LYS A 161 7.16 -8.90 -19.90
CA LYS A 161 6.86 -7.46 -19.91
C LYS A 161 6.78 -6.87 -21.33
N SER A 162 7.60 -7.38 -22.25
CA SER A 162 7.60 -6.96 -23.66
C SER A 162 6.32 -7.41 -24.38
N ASP A 163 5.85 -8.63 -24.11
CA ASP A 163 4.59 -9.13 -24.67
C ASP A 163 3.41 -8.28 -24.16
N ILE A 164 3.36 -8.04 -22.84
CA ILE A 164 2.30 -7.22 -22.23
C ILE A 164 2.31 -5.81 -22.79
N GLY A 165 3.50 -5.22 -22.93
CA GLY A 165 3.64 -3.89 -23.52
C GLY A 165 3.12 -3.81 -24.93
N TYR A 166 3.62 -4.68 -25.82
CA TYR A 166 3.31 -4.59 -27.25
C TYR A 166 1.88 -5.01 -27.59
N TYR A 167 1.42 -6.14 -27.04
CA TYR A 167 0.13 -6.72 -27.43
C TYR A 167 -1.05 -6.16 -26.63
N ILE A 168 -0.82 -5.58 -25.45
CA ILE A 168 -1.89 -5.22 -24.51
C ILE A 168 -1.86 -3.72 -24.19
N LEU A 169 -0.88 -3.27 -23.42
CA LEU A 169 -0.90 -1.93 -22.81
C LEU A 169 -0.54 -0.79 -23.79
N ASN A 170 0.02 -1.10 -24.95
CA ASN A 170 0.33 -0.16 -26.02
C ASN A 170 -0.43 -0.46 -27.32
N ASN A 171 -1.42 -1.36 -27.29
CA ASN A 171 -2.19 -1.70 -28.49
C ASN A 171 -3.56 -1.00 -28.51
N LEU A 172 -3.85 -0.29 -29.59
CA LEU A 172 -5.07 0.51 -29.73
C LEU A 172 -6.33 -0.35 -29.76
N ASP A 173 -6.33 -1.48 -30.48
CA ASP A 173 -7.50 -2.37 -30.55
C ASP A 173 -7.86 -2.92 -29.16
N VAL A 174 -6.86 -3.22 -28.32
CA VAL A 174 -7.07 -3.61 -26.92
C VAL A 174 -7.60 -2.42 -26.11
N LEU A 175 -6.95 -1.26 -26.19
CA LEU A 175 -7.34 -0.05 -25.46
C LEU A 175 -8.75 0.46 -25.82
N GLN A 176 -9.24 0.13 -27.01
CA GLN A 176 -10.61 0.41 -27.48
C GLN A 176 -11.60 -0.74 -27.17
N ARG A 177 -11.17 -1.81 -26.48
CA ARG A 177 -11.92 -3.06 -26.25
C ARG A 177 -12.45 -3.75 -27.52
N LYS A 178 -11.79 -3.53 -28.67
CA LYS A 178 -12.13 -4.19 -29.95
C LYS A 178 -11.54 -5.60 -30.07
N ALA A 179 -10.43 -5.84 -29.38
CA ALA A 179 -9.80 -7.15 -29.30
C ALA A 179 -10.21 -7.87 -28.02
N THR A 180 -10.54 -9.16 -28.13
CA THR A 180 -10.77 -10.01 -26.96
C THR A 180 -9.45 -10.56 -26.41
N PRO A 181 -9.38 -10.88 -25.09
CA PRO A 181 -8.21 -11.53 -24.51
C PRO A 181 -7.78 -12.82 -25.23
N ALA A 182 -8.73 -13.58 -25.78
CA ALA A 182 -8.46 -14.79 -26.56
C ALA A 182 -7.74 -14.48 -27.88
N GLU A 183 -8.21 -13.48 -28.65
CA GLU A 183 -7.54 -13.06 -29.89
C GLU A 183 -6.10 -12.59 -29.64
N VAL A 184 -5.85 -11.91 -28.52
CA VAL A 184 -4.50 -11.50 -28.12
C VAL A 184 -3.60 -12.71 -27.85
N ILE A 185 -4.08 -13.70 -27.09
CA ILE A 185 -3.34 -14.93 -26.81
C ILE A 185 -3.06 -15.72 -28.09
N GLU A 186 -4.06 -15.87 -28.97
CA GLU A 186 -3.89 -16.54 -30.27
C GLU A 186 -2.80 -15.88 -31.12
N GLN A 187 -2.78 -14.55 -31.16
CA GLN A 187 -1.77 -13.80 -31.90
C GLN A 187 -0.37 -13.94 -31.29
N ILE A 188 -0.24 -13.93 -29.96
CA ILE A 188 1.03 -14.19 -29.27
C ILE A 188 1.54 -15.60 -29.60
N ILE A 189 0.67 -16.62 -29.51
CA ILE A 189 1.02 -18.01 -29.84
C ILE A 189 1.46 -18.12 -31.31
N LYS A 190 0.77 -17.43 -32.23
CA LYS A 190 1.12 -17.40 -33.65
C LYS A 190 2.50 -16.78 -33.88
N ASP A 191 2.80 -15.64 -33.28
CA ASP A 191 4.12 -15.00 -33.41
C ASP A 191 5.22 -15.88 -32.81
N ARG A 192 4.99 -16.50 -31.65
CA ARG A 192 5.94 -17.44 -31.01
C ARG A 192 6.23 -18.67 -31.86
N LYS A 193 5.21 -19.28 -32.47
CA LYS A 193 5.38 -20.40 -33.42
C LYS A 193 6.26 -20.02 -34.61
N ASN A 194 6.23 -18.75 -35.01
CA ASN A 194 7.06 -18.20 -36.08
C ASN A 194 8.38 -17.60 -35.58
N ASN A 195 8.75 -17.77 -34.30
CA ASN A 195 9.93 -17.20 -33.66
C ASN A 195 10.03 -15.67 -33.74
N ILE A 196 8.88 -14.98 -33.78
CA ILE A 196 8.80 -13.53 -33.82
C ILE A 196 8.73 -12.98 -32.39
N LYS A 197 9.64 -12.07 -32.06
CA LYS A 197 9.62 -11.30 -30.81
C LYS A 197 9.21 -9.87 -31.10
N ARG A 198 8.22 -9.36 -30.37
CA ARG A 198 7.73 -7.99 -30.50
C ARG A 198 8.10 -7.15 -29.30
N LYS A 199 8.32 -5.87 -29.54
CA LYS A 199 8.59 -4.85 -28.51
C LYS A 199 8.00 -3.53 -28.95
N VAL A 200 7.58 -2.72 -28.00
CA VAL A 200 7.20 -1.33 -28.26
C VAL A 200 8.44 -0.55 -28.67
N HIS A 201 8.33 0.24 -29.73
CA HIS A 201 9.40 1.10 -30.18
C HIS A 201 8.84 2.36 -30.85
N THR A 202 9.32 3.53 -30.43
CA THR A 202 9.07 4.80 -31.11
C THR A 202 10.36 5.33 -31.72
N GLU A 203 10.34 5.59 -33.03
CA GLU A 203 11.50 6.11 -33.75
C GLU A 203 11.98 7.45 -33.17
N GLY A 204 13.29 7.58 -32.98
CA GLY A 204 13.92 8.78 -32.43
C GLY A 204 13.67 9.02 -30.94
N LYS A 205 13.09 8.06 -30.19
CA LYS A 205 12.90 8.15 -28.74
C LYS A 205 13.75 7.13 -27.99
N ALA A 206 14.11 7.47 -26.76
CA ALA A 206 14.81 6.56 -25.86
C ALA A 206 13.87 5.43 -25.42
N SER A 207 14.41 4.26 -25.08
CA SER A 207 13.61 3.10 -24.63
C SER A 207 12.72 3.42 -23.41
N SER A 208 13.17 4.30 -22.51
CA SER A 208 12.38 4.75 -21.36
C SER A 208 11.07 5.42 -21.76
N TYR A 209 11.03 6.13 -22.90
CA TYR A 209 9.80 6.71 -23.44
C TYR A 209 8.77 5.62 -23.77
N ASP A 210 9.23 4.49 -24.31
CA ASP A 210 8.42 3.37 -24.78
C ASP A 210 7.97 2.45 -23.64
N VAL A 211 8.85 2.09 -22.71
CA VAL A 211 8.57 0.98 -21.78
C VAL A 211 8.32 1.39 -20.34
N GLN A 212 8.64 2.63 -19.94
CA GLN A 212 8.56 3.01 -18.52
C GLN A 212 7.14 2.97 -17.97
N HIS A 213 6.20 3.63 -18.65
CA HIS A 213 4.80 3.67 -18.25
C HIS A 213 4.12 2.29 -18.28
N ILE A 214 4.61 1.38 -19.12
CA ILE A 214 4.17 -0.02 -19.17
C ILE A 214 4.68 -0.77 -17.93
N ASN A 215 5.98 -0.65 -17.65
CA ASN A 215 6.60 -1.29 -16.50
C ASN A 215 5.98 -0.80 -15.18
N GLU A 216 5.69 0.49 -15.05
CA GLU A 216 5.06 1.04 -13.85
C GLU A 216 3.63 0.51 -13.65
N GLN A 217 2.83 0.38 -14.72
CA GLN A 217 1.52 -0.28 -14.64
C GLN A 217 1.63 -1.73 -14.15
N ILE A 218 2.58 -2.50 -14.70
CA ILE A 218 2.82 -3.88 -14.26
C ILE A 218 3.26 -3.90 -12.79
N ASN A 219 4.15 -3.00 -12.38
CA ASN A 219 4.61 -2.92 -10.99
C ASN A 219 3.49 -2.62 -10.00
N TYR A 220 2.42 -1.89 -10.38
CA TYR A 220 1.26 -1.69 -9.49
C TYR A 220 0.46 -2.96 -9.27
N LEU A 221 0.31 -3.81 -10.30
CA LEU A 221 -0.30 -5.13 -10.11
C LEU A 221 0.56 -6.03 -9.22
N GLU A 222 1.89 -5.89 -9.27
CA GLU A 222 2.78 -6.61 -8.37
C GLU A 222 2.69 -6.08 -6.94
N LEU A 223 2.64 -4.76 -6.74
CA LEU A 223 2.38 -4.13 -5.44
C LEU A 223 1.01 -4.50 -4.87
N ALA A 224 0.02 -4.74 -5.74
CA ALA A 224 -1.29 -5.28 -5.38
C ALA A 224 -1.27 -6.80 -5.09
N ASN A 225 -0.10 -7.45 -5.16
CA ASN A 225 0.11 -8.88 -4.97
C ASN A 225 -0.63 -9.79 -5.99
N LEU A 226 -1.22 -9.21 -7.06
CA LEU A 226 -2.04 -9.94 -8.04
C LEU A 226 -1.20 -10.67 -9.08
N ILE A 227 0.04 -10.23 -9.29
CA ILE A 227 1.00 -10.87 -10.20
C ILE A 227 2.33 -11.10 -9.50
N ILE A 228 3.12 -11.97 -10.11
CA ILE A 228 4.49 -12.28 -9.76
C ILE A 228 5.35 -11.96 -10.98
N ILE A 229 6.39 -11.16 -10.76
CA ILE A 229 7.41 -10.90 -11.76
C ILE A 229 8.65 -11.72 -11.41
N ASP A 230 9.11 -12.54 -12.36
CA ASP A 230 10.40 -13.23 -12.29
C ASP A 230 11.23 -12.83 -13.50
N GLU A 231 12.30 -12.06 -13.27
CA GLU A 231 13.06 -11.34 -14.29
C GLU A 231 12.18 -10.50 -15.26
N GLN A 232 11.84 -11.08 -16.41
CA GLN A 232 10.98 -10.47 -17.44
C GLN A 232 9.61 -11.12 -17.52
N ASP A 233 9.44 -12.30 -16.92
CA ASP A 233 8.23 -13.09 -16.96
C ASP A 233 7.22 -12.57 -15.94
N VAL A 234 5.96 -12.57 -16.35
CA VAL A 234 4.83 -12.07 -15.58
C VAL A 234 3.77 -13.16 -15.52
N ALA A 235 3.41 -13.58 -14.31
CA ALA A 235 2.39 -14.58 -14.05
C ALA A 235 1.42 -14.10 -12.97
N ILE A 236 0.19 -14.63 -12.96
CA ILE A 236 -0.77 -14.39 -11.86
C ILE A 236 -0.28 -15.04 -10.56
N ASN A 237 -0.52 -14.38 -9.43
CA ASN A 237 -0.32 -14.98 -8.12
C ASN A 237 -1.45 -15.98 -7.82
N PRO A 238 -1.20 -17.31 -7.78
CA PRO A 238 -2.25 -18.30 -7.57
C PRO A 238 -2.90 -18.22 -6.18
N ASN A 239 -2.28 -17.52 -5.22
CA ASN A 239 -2.85 -17.33 -3.90
C ASN A 239 -3.80 -16.12 -3.81
N GLU A 240 -3.96 -15.36 -4.90
CA GLU A 240 -4.88 -14.22 -5.04
C GLU A 240 -5.99 -14.48 -6.07
N MET A 241 -6.24 -15.75 -6.43
CA MET A 241 -7.13 -16.09 -7.54
C MET A 241 -8.55 -15.52 -7.40
N GLU A 242 -9.11 -15.47 -6.18
CA GLU A 242 -10.43 -14.89 -5.96
C GLU A 242 -10.48 -13.40 -6.37
N THR A 243 -9.49 -12.61 -5.92
CA THR A 243 -9.35 -11.20 -6.31
C THR A 243 -9.08 -11.06 -7.81
N ILE A 244 -8.21 -11.91 -8.36
CA ILE A 244 -7.83 -11.89 -9.78
C ILE A 244 -9.03 -12.20 -10.68
N GLU A 245 -9.87 -13.16 -10.30
CA GLU A 245 -11.10 -13.52 -11.00
C GLU A 245 -12.11 -12.36 -10.95
N LEU A 246 -12.27 -11.72 -9.78
CA LEU A 246 -13.11 -10.53 -9.62
C LEU A 246 -12.70 -9.37 -10.56
N PHE A 247 -11.40 -9.14 -10.76
CA PHE A 247 -10.93 -8.20 -11.78
C PHE A 247 -11.22 -8.71 -13.19
N ALA A 248 -10.91 -9.97 -13.47
CA ALA A 248 -10.97 -10.54 -14.80
C ALA A 248 -12.41 -10.71 -15.32
N GLU A 249 -13.41 -10.78 -14.44
CA GLU A 249 -14.84 -10.74 -14.81
C GLU A 249 -15.23 -9.40 -15.44
N GLU A 250 -14.59 -8.31 -15.03
CA GLU A 250 -14.86 -6.95 -15.48
C GLU A 250 -14.03 -6.52 -16.71
N TYR A 251 -13.33 -7.46 -17.37
CA TYR A 251 -12.37 -7.15 -18.43
C TYR A 251 -12.98 -6.38 -19.63
N ASN A 252 -14.27 -6.59 -19.88
CA ASN A 252 -15.01 -5.98 -21.00
C ASN A 252 -16.03 -4.93 -20.55
N SER A 253 -16.12 -4.67 -19.25
CA SER A 253 -17.03 -3.66 -18.71
C SER A 253 -16.57 -2.26 -19.13
N ASP A 254 -17.53 -1.35 -19.19
CA ASP A 254 -17.22 0.06 -19.41
C ASP A 254 -16.36 0.61 -18.25
N PRO A 255 -15.52 1.63 -18.53
CA PRO A 255 -14.86 2.36 -17.46
C PRO A 255 -15.87 2.87 -16.41
N MET A 256 -15.51 2.82 -15.14
CA MET A 256 -16.41 3.15 -14.03
C MET A 256 -16.73 4.65 -13.94
N PHE A 257 -15.87 5.50 -14.50
CA PHE A 257 -16.07 6.93 -14.63
C PHE A 257 -16.22 7.30 -16.11
N ASP A 258 -17.35 7.91 -16.48
CA ASP A 258 -17.61 8.32 -17.85
C ASP A 258 -17.03 9.71 -18.14
N CYS A 259 -15.86 9.75 -18.75
CA CYS A 259 -15.19 10.99 -19.14
C CYS A 259 -15.93 11.74 -20.25
N SER A 260 -16.84 11.11 -21.00
CA SER A 260 -17.54 11.73 -22.13
C SER A 260 -18.64 12.70 -21.71
N LEU A 261 -19.06 12.66 -20.44
CA LEU A 261 -20.05 13.55 -19.87
C LEU A 261 -19.56 15.00 -19.70
N TYR A 262 -18.27 15.26 -19.86
CA TYR A 262 -17.64 16.55 -19.61
C TYR A 262 -17.16 17.21 -20.90
N ASP A 263 -17.37 18.51 -21.02
CA ASP A 263 -16.82 19.32 -22.10
C ASP A 263 -15.35 19.71 -21.80
N LEU A 264 -14.41 18.91 -22.31
CA LEU A 264 -12.98 19.17 -22.12
C LEU A 264 -12.43 20.27 -23.04
N ASP A 265 -13.20 20.77 -23.99
CA ASP A 265 -12.80 21.89 -24.86
C ASP A 265 -13.01 23.25 -24.14
N SER A 266 -13.94 23.37 -23.19
CA SER A 266 -14.11 24.56 -22.33
C SER A 266 -13.24 24.56 -21.06
N ILE A 267 -12.99 25.76 -20.50
CA ILE A 267 -12.25 25.90 -19.24
C ILE A 267 -13.05 25.31 -18.08
N ASP A 268 -14.35 25.59 -18.02
CA ASP A 268 -15.22 25.17 -16.92
C ASP A 268 -15.44 23.66 -16.94
N GLY A 269 -15.69 23.05 -18.10
CA GLY A 269 -15.83 21.60 -18.19
C GLY A 269 -14.52 20.85 -17.86
N ARG A 270 -13.35 21.43 -18.13
CA ARG A 270 -12.06 20.88 -17.65
C ARG A 270 -11.91 20.93 -16.13
N LYS A 271 -12.38 22.00 -15.48
CA LYS A 271 -12.37 22.11 -14.01
C LYS A 271 -13.33 21.10 -13.39
N GLU A 272 -14.54 21.01 -13.93
CA GLU A 272 -15.57 20.06 -13.49
C GLU A 272 -15.09 18.61 -13.62
N PHE A 273 -14.54 18.25 -14.78
CA PHE A 273 -13.94 16.93 -15.02
C PHE A 273 -12.84 16.62 -14.00
N SER A 274 -11.94 17.57 -13.75
CA SER A 274 -10.81 17.36 -12.82
C SER A 274 -11.31 17.17 -11.39
N GLN A 275 -12.32 17.94 -10.97
CA GLN A 275 -12.94 17.82 -9.65
C GLN A 275 -13.63 16.47 -9.50
N ALA A 276 -14.51 16.12 -10.43
CA ALA A 276 -15.27 14.88 -10.40
C ALA A 276 -14.37 13.63 -10.47
N TRP A 277 -13.31 13.68 -11.28
CA TRP A 277 -12.31 12.61 -11.31
C TRP A 277 -11.61 12.45 -9.96
N ASN A 278 -11.19 13.54 -9.32
CA ASN A 278 -10.49 13.47 -8.04
C ASN A 278 -11.38 12.88 -6.94
N GLU A 279 -12.65 13.29 -6.88
CA GLU A 279 -13.64 12.73 -5.93
C GLU A 279 -13.92 11.25 -6.22
N TYR A 280 -14.14 10.91 -7.48
CA TYR A 280 -14.29 9.51 -7.90
C TYR A 280 -13.06 8.70 -7.52
N PHE A 281 -11.85 9.16 -7.81
CA PHE A 281 -10.66 8.35 -7.59
C PHE A 281 -10.23 8.30 -6.12
N ALA A 282 -10.59 9.30 -5.31
CA ALA A 282 -10.32 9.33 -3.86
C ALA A 282 -11.31 8.48 -3.03
N SER A 283 -12.51 8.21 -3.52
CA SER A 283 -13.41 7.26 -2.87
C SER A 283 -12.93 5.81 -3.04
N LEU A 284 -13.40 4.92 -2.19
CA LEU A 284 -13.19 3.48 -2.34
C LEU A 284 -14.03 2.92 -3.51
N SER A 285 -13.62 1.78 -4.06
CA SER A 285 -14.48 1.00 -4.94
C SER A 285 -15.57 0.29 -4.14
N SER A 286 -16.70 -0.02 -4.78
CA SER A 286 -17.80 -0.76 -4.13
C SER A 286 -17.43 -2.17 -3.66
N VAL A 287 -16.27 -2.67 -4.08
CA VAL A 287 -15.74 -4.01 -3.76
C VAL A 287 -14.49 -3.94 -2.89
N SER A 288 -14.13 -2.77 -2.35
CA SER A 288 -12.90 -2.55 -1.56
C SER A 288 -12.77 -3.50 -0.37
N GLU A 289 -13.90 -3.90 0.23
CA GLU A 289 -13.93 -4.85 1.36
C GLU A 289 -13.43 -6.25 0.97
N LYS A 290 -13.48 -6.60 -0.31
CA LYS A 290 -12.98 -7.88 -0.84
C LYS A 290 -11.48 -7.87 -1.14
N PHE A 291 -10.79 -6.73 -1.00
CA PHE A 291 -9.37 -6.60 -1.36
C PHE A 291 -8.40 -6.94 -0.23
N ALA A 292 -8.91 -7.31 0.94
CA ALA A 292 -8.08 -7.75 2.06
C ALA A 292 -7.08 -8.84 1.62
N THR A 293 -5.81 -8.66 1.98
CA THR A 293 -4.75 -9.60 1.61
C THR A 293 -4.58 -10.61 2.73
N SER A 294 -4.78 -11.89 2.45
CA SER A 294 -4.49 -12.94 3.45
C SER A 294 -2.97 -13.15 3.59
N LEU A 295 -2.50 -13.59 4.76
CA LEU A 295 -1.07 -13.96 4.89
C LEU A 295 -0.67 -15.12 3.99
N ALA A 296 -1.60 -16.06 3.76
CA ALA A 296 -1.39 -17.15 2.81
C ALA A 296 -1.16 -16.62 1.38
N ALA A 297 -1.78 -15.50 1.02
CA ALA A 297 -1.59 -14.84 -0.27
C ALA A 297 -0.19 -14.25 -0.47
N LEU A 298 0.51 -13.93 0.61
CA LEU A 298 1.87 -13.41 0.58
C LEU A 298 2.92 -14.51 0.56
N LYS A 299 2.62 -15.75 0.97
CA LYS A 299 3.63 -16.82 1.00
C LYS A 299 4.13 -17.18 -0.41
N PRO A 300 5.40 -17.58 -0.56
CA PRO A 300 5.90 -18.16 -1.80
C PRO A 300 5.04 -19.35 -2.24
N ALA A 301 4.72 -19.44 -3.53
CA ALA A 301 3.86 -20.50 -4.08
C ALA A 301 4.41 -21.93 -3.89
N THR A 302 5.67 -22.08 -3.45
CA THR A 302 6.34 -23.35 -3.17
C THR A 302 6.11 -23.91 -1.78
N GLU A 303 5.53 -23.14 -0.85
CA GLU A 303 5.15 -23.68 0.46
C GLU A 303 3.79 -24.37 0.36
N GLU A 304 3.76 -25.69 0.58
CA GLU A 304 2.52 -26.47 0.60
C GLU A 304 1.50 -25.84 1.55
N LYS A 305 0.24 -25.76 1.08
CA LYS A 305 -0.91 -25.37 1.88
C LYS A 305 -1.03 -26.32 3.08
N THR A 306 -0.49 -25.91 4.21
CA THR A 306 -0.85 -26.49 5.49
C THR A 306 -2.22 -25.93 5.85
N ASP A 307 -3.24 -26.79 5.79
CA ASP A 307 -4.63 -26.46 6.11
C ASP A 307 -4.73 -25.85 7.51
N THR A 308 -4.82 -24.52 7.61
CA THR A 308 -5.30 -23.85 8.80
C THR A 308 -6.78 -23.53 8.68
N LYS A 309 -7.51 -23.93 9.72
CA LYS A 309 -8.97 -23.91 9.86
C LYS A 309 -9.56 -22.52 9.58
N LYS A 310 -10.74 -22.54 8.94
CA LYS A 310 -11.73 -21.45 8.79
C LYS A 310 -11.56 -20.34 9.84
N GLN A 311 -11.03 -19.19 9.45
CA GLN A 311 -11.11 -17.96 10.23
C GLN A 311 -12.32 -17.14 9.78
N SER A 312 -13.08 -16.72 10.80
CA SER A 312 -14.26 -15.87 10.73
C SER A 312 -13.92 -14.47 10.22
N THR A 313 -14.91 -13.84 9.58
CA THR A 313 -15.02 -12.43 9.22
C THR A 313 -14.93 -11.48 10.44
N LEU A 314 -13.76 -11.41 11.07
CA LEU A 314 -13.38 -10.34 11.99
C LEU A 314 -12.71 -9.22 11.19
N THR A 315 -12.80 -7.98 11.66
CA THR A 315 -12.17 -6.81 11.02
C THR A 315 -10.67 -7.07 10.81
N ASN A 316 -10.18 -6.80 9.60
CA ASN A 316 -8.83 -7.20 9.14
C ASN A 316 -7.67 -6.74 10.05
N LYS A 317 -7.84 -5.60 10.75
CA LYS A 317 -6.86 -5.08 11.70
C LYS A 317 -6.68 -5.99 12.92
N VAL A 318 -7.79 -6.48 13.49
CA VAL A 318 -7.77 -7.39 14.64
C VAL A 318 -7.13 -8.71 14.20
N ALA A 319 -7.48 -9.20 13.01
CA ALA A 319 -6.88 -10.42 12.46
C ALA A 319 -5.36 -10.28 12.25
N LEU A 320 -4.88 -9.18 11.65
CA LEU A 320 -3.44 -8.95 11.44
C LEU A 320 -2.66 -8.73 12.75
N GLY A 321 -3.27 -8.06 13.73
CA GLY A 321 -2.71 -7.93 15.08
C GLY A 321 -2.54 -9.30 15.74
N ASP A 322 -3.63 -10.04 15.89
CA ASP A 322 -3.67 -11.38 16.50
C ASP A 322 -2.68 -12.35 15.82
N GLU A 323 -2.57 -12.32 14.48
CA GLU A 323 -1.64 -13.16 13.72
C GLU A 323 -0.17 -12.81 13.99
N GLY A 324 0.15 -11.52 14.12
CA GLY A 324 1.47 -11.06 14.51
C GLY A 324 1.84 -11.53 15.91
N GLU A 325 0.93 -11.35 16.86
CA GLU A 325 1.10 -11.78 18.24
C GLU A 325 1.36 -13.29 18.32
N GLU A 326 0.56 -14.10 17.63
CA GLU A 326 0.74 -15.56 17.60
C GLU A 326 2.11 -15.95 17.00
N PHE A 327 2.51 -15.31 15.89
CA PHE A 327 3.81 -15.58 15.26
C PHE A 327 4.97 -15.28 16.21
N ILE A 328 4.94 -14.14 16.90
CA ILE A 328 5.98 -13.77 17.88
C ILE A 328 5.93 -14.64 19.12
N TYR A 329 4.74 -15.03 19.58
CA TYR A 329 4.58 -15.92 20.73
C TYR A 329 5.26 -17.28 20.48
N GLU A 330 5.00 -17.89 19.33
CA GLU A 330 5.62 -19.16 18.96
C GLU A 330 7.13 -19.02 18.71
N TYR A 331 7.57 -17.90 18.15
CA TYR A 331 9.00 -17.58 18.03
C TYR A 331 9.67 -17.48 19.40
N GLU A 332 9.12 -16.70 20.33
CA GLU A 332 9.66 -16.51 21.67
C GLU A 332 9.68 -17.81 22.47
N LYS A 333 8.63 -18.63 22.38
CA LYS A 333 8.62 -19.98 22.97
C LYS A 333 9.79 -20.83 22.48
N LYS A 334 10.02 -20.89 21.17
CA LYS A 334 11.13 -21.67 20.58
C LYS A 334 12.49 -21.11 21.02
N ARG A 335 12.66 -19.78 20.97
CA ARG A 335 13.88 -19.09 21.39
C ARG A 335 14.21 -19.38 22.86
N VAL A 336 13.24 -19.21 23.76
CA VAL A 336 13.40 -19.46 25.19
C VAL A 336 13.62 -20.95 25.47
N ALA A 337 12.91 -21.85 24.78
CA ALA A 337 13.09 -23.29 24.93
C ALA A 337 14.49 -23.76 24.53
N ALA A 338 15.07 -23.15 23.48
CA ALA A 338 16.43 -23.43 23.02
C ALA A 338 17.49 -23.02 24.06
N PHE A 339 17.24 -21.95 24.83
CA PHE A 339 18.09 -21.57 25.96
C PHE A 339 17.87 -22.49 27.17
N ASN A 340 16.60 -22.66 27.59
CA ASN A 340 16.20 -23.57 28.65
C ASN A 340 14.73 -23.97 28.49
N ALA A 341 14.50 -25.24 28.16
CA ALA A 341 13.17 -25.80 27.93
C ALA A 341 12.16 -25.54 29.07
N ARG A 342 12.62 -25.43 30.34
CA ARG A 342 11.73 -25.17 31.49
C ARG A 342 11.20 -23.73 31.51
N LEU A 343 11.92 -22.79 30.92
CA LEU A 343 11.53 -21.38 30.88
C LEU A 343 10.49 -21.09 29.79
N ALA A 344 10.28 -21.99 28.82
CA ALA A 344 9.31 -21.79 27.75
C ALA A 344 7.88 -21.56 28.27
N ASN A 345 7.53 -22.14 29.42
CA ASN A 345 6.25 -21.94 30.09
C ASN A 345 6.08 -20.54 30.71
N LYS A 346 7.17 -19.77 30.84
CA LYS A 346 7.12 -18.36 31.27
C LYS A 346 6.77 -17.40 30.13
N VAL A 347 6.68 -17.89 28.88
CA VAL A 347 6.21 -17.12 27.73
C VAL A 347 4.67 -17.18 27.70
N ILE A 348 4.03 -16.03 27.85
CA ILE A 348 2.58 -15.89 28.00
C ILE A 348 2.06 -14.88 26.99
N ALA A 349 1.05 -15.28 26.21
CA ALA A 349 0.30 -14.37 25.33
C ALA A 349 -0.75 -13.60 26.15
N LEU A 350 -0.74 -12.29 26.01
CA LEU A 350 -1.47 -11.32 26.83
C LEU A 350 -2.20 -10.24 26.01
N GLY A 351 -2.11 -10.21 24.67
CA GLY A 351 -2.75 -9.16 23.84
C GLY A 351 -4.27 -9.03 24.01
N LYS A 352 -4.95 -10.09 24.47
CA LYS A 352 -6.39 -10.04 24.84
C LYS A 352 -6.67 -9.35 26.17
N GLN A 353 -5.66 -9.13 27.01
CA GLN A 353 -5.79 -8.46 28.31
C GLN A 353 -5.63 -6.95 28.16
N LYS A 354 -6.74 -6.21 28.32
CA LYS A 354 -6.75 -4.75 28.20
C LYS A 354 -5.97 -4.10 29.35
N GLY A 355 -5.24 -3.03 29.03
CA GLY A 355 -4.64 -2.13 30.01
C GLY A 355 -3.18 -2.42 30.39
N LEU A 356 -2.61 -3.54 29.95
CA LEU A 356 -1.21 -3.89 30.24
C LEU A 356 -0.19 -3.07 29.43
N GLY A 357 -0.53 -2.77 28.16
CA GLY A 357 0.36 -2.06 27.25
C GLY A 357 1.48 -2.91 26.65
N TYR A 358 1.30 -4.23 26.59
CA TYR A 358 2.14 -5.18 25.86
C TYR A 358 1.34 -6.45 25.54
N ASP A 359 1.69 -7.13 24.46
CA ASP A 359 0.96 -8.31 23.98
C ASP A 359 1.54 -9.62 24.48
N ILE A 360 2.84 -9.67 24.78
CA ILE A 360 3.53 -10.90 25.17
C ILE A 360 4.44 -10.62 26.36
N GLN A 361 4.33 -11.48 27.37
CA GLN A 361 5.34 -11.59 28.42
C GLN A 361 6.27 -12.76 28.09
N SER A 362 7.56 -12.49 27.96
CA SER A 362 8.62 -13.47 27.73
C SER A 362 9.70 -13.34 28.82
N VAL A 363 10.84 -13.99 28.64
CA VAL A 363 12.03 -13.84 29.47
C VAL A 363 13.24 -13.49 28.62
N ILE A 364 14.25 -12.84 29.19
CA ILE A 364 15.46 -12.43 28.44
C ILE A 364 16.14 -13.63 27.78
N ALA A 365 16.35 -14.72 28.50
CA ALA A 365 16.93 -15.99 28.00
C ALA A 365 18.24 -15.79 27.22
N GLU A 366 19.12 -14.97 27.76
CA GLU A 366 20.49 -14.73 27.28
C GLU A 366 21.47 -15.02 28.43
N LEU A 367 22.75 -15.29 28.11
CA LEU A 367 23.76 -15.55 29.13
C LEU A 367 23.98 -14.31 30.02
N GLY A 368 23.80 -14.48 31.32
CA GLY A 368 24.03 -13.44 32.33
C GLY A 368 23.05 -13.52 33.50
N ASP A 369 23.20 -12.61 34.46
CA ASP A 369 22.42 -12.61 35.70
C ASP A 369 20.92 -12.28 35.47
N MET A 370 20.59 -11.72 34.31
CA MET A 370 19.23 -11.33 33.93
C MET A 370 18.51 -12.36 33.07
N ALA A 371 19.07 -13.56 32.87
CA ALA A 371 18.52 -14.58 31.95
C ALA A 371 17.04 -14.91 32.21
N GLU A 372 16.61 -14.89 33.47
CA GLU A 372 15.21 -15.18 33.86
C GLU A 372 14.35 -13.93 34.07
N PHE A 373 14.90 -12.73 33.84
CA PHE A 373 14.14 -11.50 33.99
C PHE A 373 13.05 -11.43 32.91
N VAL A 374 11.94 -10.79 33.26
CA VAL A 374 10.79 -10.66 32.39
C VAL A 374 11.12 -9.71 31.24
N LYS A 375 10.69 -10.08 30.03
CA LYS A 375 10.74 -9.25 28.83
C LYS A 375 9.31 -8.98 28.36
N TYR A 376 8.93 -7.72 28.27
CA TYR A 376 7.61 -7.27 27.80
C TYR A 376 7.70 -6.91 26.32
N ILE A 377 6.84 -7.49 25.51
CA ILE A 377 6.89 -7.38 24.05
C ILE A 377 5.55 -6.87 23.54
N GLU A 378 5.59 -5.75 22.83
CA GLU A 378 4.49 -5.20 22.04
C GLU A 378 4.70 -5.55 20.57
N VAL A 379 3.67 -6.05 19.89
CA VAL A 379 3.76 -6.55 18.51
C VAL A 379 3.00 -5.63 17.56
N LYS A 380 3.68 -5.14 16.52
CA LYS A 380 3.05 -4.30 15.48
C LYS A 380 3.27 -4.90 14.10
N SER A 381 2.19 -5.29 13.44
CA SER A 381 2.24 -6.02 12.16
C SER A 381 1.84 -5.18 10.96
N THR A 382 2.44 -5.44 9.79
CA THR A 382 2.08 -4.84 8.50
C THR A 382 2.24 -5.84 7.36
N LYS A 383 1.34 -5.77 6.38
CA LYS A 383 1.40 -6.55 5.13
C LYS A 383 1.95 -5.65 4.03
N ARG A 384 3.00 -6.09 3.34
CA ARG A 384 3.57 -5.40 2.18
C ARG A 384 4.24 -6.38 1.22
N VAL A 385 4.53 -5.96 -0.02
CA VAL A 385 5.10 -6.86 -1.03
C VAL A 385 6.60 -7.03 -0.84
N THR A 386 7.32 -5.94 -0.57
CA THR A 386 8.79 -5.96 -0.38
C THR A 386 9.16 -5.83 1.09
N ALA A 387 10.25 -6.48 1.52
CA ALA A 387 10.76 -6.27 2.87
C ALA A 387 11.45 -4.91 2.99
N PRO A 388 11.23 -4.17 4.09
CA PRO A 388 12.03 -2.98 4.34
C PRO A 388 13.50 -3.35 4.51
N ASP A 389 14.35 -2.45 4.05
CA ASP A 389 15.79 -2.62 4.06
C ASP A 389 16.37 -1.76 5.18
N VAL A 390 16.91 -2.41 6.21
CA VAL A 390 17.44 -1.74 7.41
C VAL A 390 18.64 -0.86 7.10
N ASP A 391 19.36 -1.15 6.00
CA ASP A 391 20.51 -0.37 5.56
C ASP A 391 20.10 0.81 4.63
N SER A 392 18.81 0.91 4.30
CA SER A 392 18.27 2.00 3.50
C SER A 392 18.21 3.29 4.28
N THR A 393 18.84 4.35 3.75
CA THR A 393 18.78 5.70 4.32
C THR A 393 17.46 6.42 4.02
N THR A 394 16.59 5.83 3.20
CA THR A 394 15.30 6.40 2.79
C THR A 394 14.11 5.65 3.33
N TRP A 395 14.32 4.49 3.95
CA TRP A 395 13.24 3.75 4.54
C TRP A 395 12.80 4.44 5.84
N PHE A 396 11.50 4.67 5.93
CA PHE A 396 10.85 5.15 7.14
C PHE A 396 9.60 4.32 7.39
N ASP A 397 9.26 4.14 8.65
CA ASP A 397 8.04 3.47 9.06
C ASP A 397 7.42 4.19 10.24
N THR A 398 6.13 4.01 10.43
CA THR A 398 5.42 4.53 11.59
C THR A 398 4.46 3.49 12.10
N LEU A 399 4.29 3.51 13.41
CA LEU A 399 3.38 2.65 14.11
C LEU A 399 2.56 3.50 15.07
N ASN A 400 1.29 3.17 15.18
CA ASN A 400 0.44 3.74 16.21
C ASN A 400 0.64 2.96 17.51
N ILE A 401 0.98 3.67 18.58
CA ILE A 401 0.98 3.12 19.94
C ILE A 401 -0.15 3.71 20.77
N THR A 402 -0.77 2.89 21.62
CA THR A 402 -1.75 3.37 22.58
C THR A 402 -1.07 4.06 23.77
N ARG A 403 -1.84 4.82 24.55
CA ARG A 403 -1.35 5.44 25.79
C ARG A 403 -0.77 4.41 26.76
N ASN A 404 -1.40 3.24 26.87
CA ASN A 404 -0.95 2.19 27.79
C ASN A 404 0.37 1.60 27.31
N GLU A 405 0.54 1.35 26.02
CA GLU A 405 1.81 0.90 25.43
C GLU A 405 2.93 1.92 25.65
N TYR A 406 2.65 3.21 25.45
CA TYR A 406 3.61 4.28 25.72
C TYR A 406 4.04 4.32 27.20
N ILE A 407 3.09 4.19 28.12
CA ILE A 407 3.37 4.17 29.56
C ILE A 407 4.14 2.90 29.96
N ALA A 408 3.74 1.73 29.45
CA ALA A 408 4.42 0.46 29.71
C ALA A 408 5.87 0.51 29.22
N ALA A 409 6.10 1.05 28.02
CA ALA A 409 7.44 1.26 27.48
C ALA A 409 8.30 2.18 28.36
N GLN A 410 7.70 3.24 28.93
CA GLN A 410 8.37 4.12 29.88
C GLN A 410 8.68 3.43 31.22
N GLN A 411 7.75 2.62 31.73
CA GLN A 411 7.88 1.94 33.03
C GLN A 411 8.87 0.78 33.01
N HIS A 412 8.85 -0.02 31.94
CA HIS A 412 9.63 -1.25 31.84
C HIS A 412 10.99 -1.05 31.14
N GLY A 413 11.18 0.06 30.40
CA GLY A 413 12.49 0.51 29.93
C GLY A 413 13.26 -0.55 29.13
N GLU A 414 14.41 -0.99 29.64
CA GLU A 414 15.27 -1.98 29.00
C GLU A 414 14.64 -3.37 28.84
N PHE A 415 13.62 -3.68 29.64
CA PHE A 415 12.86 -4.92 29.56
C PHE A 415 11.68 -4.84 28.58
N TYR A 416 11.44 -3.69 27.97
CA TYR A 416 10.38 -3.49 26.98
C TYR A 416 10.94 -3.46 25.55
N ALA A 417 10.30 -4.20 24.66
CA ALA A 417 10.62 -4.22 23.24
C ALA A 417 9.37 -4.10 22.37
N ILE A 418 9.47 -3.36 21.28
CA ILE A 418 8.48 -3.42 20.20
C ILE A 418 9.03 -4.37 19.13
N TYR A 419 8.26 -5.41 18.80
CA TYR A 419 8.55 -6.32 17.70
C TYR A 419 7.72 -5.87 16.50
N ARG A 420 8.40 -5.30 15.50
CA ARG A 420 7.82 -4.81 14.27
C ARG A 420 7.86 -5.91 13.22
N VAL A 421 6.70 -6.46 12.88
CA VAL A 421 6.53 -7.65 12.03
C VAL A 421 6.09 -7.23 10.63
N TYR A 422 6.87 -7.61 9.62
CA TYR A 422 6.52 -7.44 8.21
C TYR A 422 6.21 -8.79 7.59
N PHE A 423 4.98 -8.96 7.15
CA PHE A 423 4.58 -10.09 6.32
C PHE A 423 4.80 -9.69 4.86
N THR A 424 5.69 -10.42 4.17
CA THR A 424 6.08 -10.11 2.80
C THR A 424 6.12 -11.34 1.92
N ARG A 425 6.30 -11.13 0.61
CA ARG A 425 6.50 -12.24 -0.33
C ARG A 425 7.75 -13.07 -0.08
N GLY A 426 8.79 -12.44 0.48
CA GLY A 426 10.05 -13.11 0.83
C GLY A 426 10.00 -13.85 2.17
N GLY A 427 8.85 -13.85 2.86
CA GLY A 427 8.70 -14.39 4.21
C GLY A 427 8.43 -13.31 5.26
N VAL A 428 8.60 -13.68 6.53
CA VAL A 428 8.37 -12.80 7.67
C VAL A 428 9.68 -12.18 8.14
N THR A 429 9.74 -10.86 8.17
CA THR A 429 10.87 -10.10 8.72
C THR A 429 10.43 -9.44 10.03
N VAL A 430 11.23 -9.58 11.09
CA VAL A 430 10.96 -8.97 12.39
C VAL A 430 12.09 -8.02 12.76
N PHE A 431 11.77 -6.76 12.99
CA PHE A 431 12.68 -5.78 13.58
C PHE A 431 12.36 -5.58 15.05
N VAL A 432 13.40 -5.56 15.88
CA VAL A 432 13.26 -5.45 17.34
C VAL A 432 13.73 -4.07 17.79
N ILE A 433 12.80 -3.29 18.35
CA ILE A 433 13.07 -1.98 18.95
C ILE A 433 13.13 -2.16 20.47
N ASN A 434 14.32 -2.52 20.97
CA ASN A 434 14.56 -2.62 22.40
C ASN A 434 14.64 -1.23 23.05
N ASN A 435 14.15 -1.10 24.28
CA ASN A 435 14.23 0.12 25.08
C ASN A 435 13.75 1.35 24.30
N PHE A 436 12.48 1.30 23.92
CA PHE A 436 11.77 2.39 23.24
C PHE A 436 11.98 3.72 23.95
N TRP A 437 11.90 3.74 25.28
CA TRP A 437 12.00 4.96 26.07
C TRP A 437 13.36 5.63 25.98
N SER A 438 14.45 4.86 26.07
CA SER A 438 15.80 5.41 25.88
C SER A 438 15.98 5.93 24.46
N LYS A 439 15.51 5.20 23.45
CA LYS A 439 15.64 5.63 22.04
C LYS A 439 14.85 6.91 21.75
N TYR A 440 13.68 7.08 22.36
CA TYR A 440 12.92 8.33 22.30
C TYR A 440 13.70 9.49 22.95
N LYS A 441 14.25 9.29 24.16
CA LYS A 441 15.10 10.30 24.82
C LYS A 441 16.35 10.67 24.01
N ASP A 442 16.95 9.68 23.36
CA ASP A 442 18.12 9.83 22.50
C ASP A 442 17.79 10.43 21.13
N LYS A 443 16.52 10.81 20.88
CA LYS A 443 16.01 11.34 19.60
C LYS A 443 16.23 10.39 18.41
N LYS A 444 16.32 9.09 18.67
CA LYS A 444 16.33 8.03 17.65
C LYS A 444 14.91 7.63 17.24
N LEU A 445 13.90 8.05 18.00
CA LEU A 445 12.47 7.91 17.70
C LEU A 445 11.79 9.27 17.90
N GLU A 446 10.80 9.58 17.06
CA GLU A 446 9.88 10.71 17.24
C GLU A 446 8.52 10.15 17.68
N VAL A 447 7.93 10.74 18.72
CA VAL A 447 6.61 10.32 19.22
C VAL A 447 5.72 11.56 19.29
N THR A 448 4.62 11.52 18.53
CA THR A 448 3.63 12.60 18.50
C THR A 448 2.38 12.17 19.27
N PRO A 449 2.00 12.86 20.37
CA PRO A 449 0.75 12.57 21.07
C PRO A 449 -0.44 12.90 20.17
N LEU A 450 -1.29 11.92 19.87
CA LEU A 450 -2.42 12.09 18.95
C LEU A 450 -3.68 12.68 19.59
N THR A 451 -3.84 12.58 20.93
CA THR A 451 -5.04 13.11 21.62
C THR A 451 -4.75 13.54 23.05
N TYR A 452 -5.03 14.81 23.40
CA TYR A 452 -5.44 15.25 24.76
C TYR A 452 -6.13 16.62 24.70
N ARG A 453 -7.30 16.77 25.38
CA ARG A 453 -7.77 18.08 25.84
C ARG A 453 -8.74 17.97 27.03
N VAL A 454 -8.45 18.71 28.09
CA VAL A 454 -9.36 18.94 29.22
C VAL A 454 -9.19 20.39 29.69
N ASP A 455 -10.30 21.15 29.68
CA ASP A 455 -10.38 22.50 30.21
C ASP A 455 -11.32 22.47 31.43
N PHE A 456 -10.87 22.97 32.59
CA PHE A 456 -11.65 22.95 33.84
C PHE A 456 -11.43 24.23 34.67
N SER A 457 -12.40 24.58 35.52
CA SER A 457 -12.33 25.75 36.43
C SER A 457 -12.56 25.33 37.89
N SER A 458 -12.58 26.26 38.84
CA SER A 458 -12.88 25.96 40.26
C SER A 458 -14.23 25.29 40.49
N ILE A 459 -15.15 25.43 39.52
CA ILE A 459 -16.44 24.74 39.49
C ILE A 459 -16.25 23.23 39.29
N ALA A 460 -15.15 22.80 38.66
CA ALA A 460 -14.82 21.40 38.39
C ALA A 460 -13.95 20.75 39.49
N VAL A 461 -13.93 21.34 40.69
CA VAL A 461 -13.21 20.82 41.87
C VAL A 461 -14.22 20.28 42.87
N ASP A 462 -14.42 18.96 42.89
CA ASP A 462 -15.47 18.30 43.70
C ASP A 462 -15.09 18.09 45.17
N SER A 463 -13.80 17.92 45.42
CA SER A 463 -13.28 17.77 46.77
C SER A 463 -11.80 18.12 46.81
N VAL A 464 -11.40 18.65 47.97
CA VAL A 464 -9.99 18.84 48.30
C VAL A 464 -9.68 17.79 49.37
N LEU A 465 -8.85 16.82 49.04
CA LEU A 465 -8.43 15.79 49.98
C LEU A 465 -7.57 16.42 51.08
N ASP A 466 -8.02 16.36 52.34
CA ASP A 466 -7.20 16.61 53.52
C ASP A 466 -6.43 15.31 53.86
N THR A 467 -5.11 15.36 53.71
CA THR A 467 -4.22 14.19 53.80
C THR A 467 -3.62 13.98 55.20
N SER A 468 -4.15 14.64 56.23
CA SER A 468 -3.56 14.62 57.58
C SER A 468 -3.87 13.38 58.45
N ILE A 469 -4.67 12.39 58.00
CA ILE A 469 -4.99 11.19 58.80
C ILE A 469 -5.06 9.89 57.94
N GLY A 470 -4.15 8.93 58.20
CA GLY A 470 -4.24 7.49 57.88
C GLY A 470 -3.15 6.94 56.93
N GLY A 471 -2.21 6.06 57.32
CA GLY A 471 -2.11 5.23 58.53
C GLY A 471 -2.72 3.86 58.33
#